data_AF-A0A538RIP3-F1
#
_entry.id   AF-A0A538RIP3-F1
#
_cell.length_a   1.000
_cell.length_b   1.000
_cell.length_c   1.000
_cell.angle_alpha   90.00
_cell.angle_beta   90.00
_cell.angle_gamma   90.00
#
_symmetry.space_group_name_H-M   'P 1'
#
loop_
_entity.id
_entity.type
_entity.pdbx_description
1 polymer ?
#
loop_
_entity_poly.entity_id
_entity_poly.type
_entity_poly.pdbx_seq_one_letter_code
_entity_poly.pdbx_strand_id
1 'polypeptide(L)'
;MSDDLIREKDLPPYLGGPRPPGQTRQTGPQTAIDLGRYAGKSLRTECRVVAATNRDLEQMVKDGTFREDLYFRLNVVPIRSPDLRERADDIPLLVESFVRECCEENGLGYKPVDEPVFERLKQYDWPGNVRELRNVVERLVIMSDDVIREKDL
;
A
#
# COMPACT_ATOMS: atom_id res chain seq x y z
N MET A 1 -13.82 14.32 -10.10
CA MET A 1 -13.05 15.43 -9.48
C MET A 1 -12.13 14.75 -8.47
N SER A 2 -10.82 14.65 -8.63
CA SER A 2 -9.88 15.44 -9.43
C SER A 2 -8.89 14.51 -10.13
N ASP A 3 -8.78 14.66 -11.45
CA ASP A 3 -7.61 14.22 -12.21
C ASP A 3 -6.46 15.17 -11.86
N ASP A 4 -5.67 14.82 -10.85
CA ASP A 4 -4.34 15.43 -10.66
C ASP A 4 -3.37 14.81 -11.68
N LEU A 5 -3.63 15.13 -12.95
CA LEU A 5 -2.70 14.87 -14.04
C LEU A 5 -1.50 15.81 -13.82
N ILE A 6 -0.39 15.25 -13.34
CA ILE A 6 0.89 15.96 -13.15
C ILE A 6 1.20 16.67 -14.48
N ARG A 7 1.19 18.00 -14.48
CA ARG A 7 1.50 18.78 -15.68
C ARG A 7 2.97 18.59 -16.01
N GLU A 8 3.32 18.59 -17.29
CA GLU A 8 4.69 18.33 -17.77
C GLU A 8 5.77 19.21 -17.11
N LYS A 9 5.38 20.44 -16.73
CA LYS A 9 6.23 21.41 -16.01
C LYS A 9 6.50 21.08 -14.53
N ASP A 10 5.68 20.21 -13.95
CA ASP A 10 5.76 19.77 -12.56
C ASP A 10 6.49 18.41 -12.47
N LEU A 11 6.91 17.83 -13.60
CA LEU A 11 7.77 16.65 -13.58
C LEU A 11 9.17 17.04 -13.05
N PRO A 12 9.70 16.26 -12.10
CA PRO A 12 11.06 16.43 -11.63
C PRO A 12 12.07 16.40 -12.80
N PRO A 13 13.19 17.14 -12.72
CA PRO A 13 14.12 17.34 -13.84
C PRO A 13 14.75 16.04 -14.39
N TYR A 14 14.59 14.90 -13.71
CA TYR A 14 15.05 13.59 -14.15
C TYR A 14 14.02 12.80 -14.98
N LEU A 15 12.74 13.21 -14.99
CA LEU A 15 11.69 12.67 -15.86
C LEU A 15 11.52 13.54 -17.12
N GLY A 16 12.62 13.82 -17.82
CA GLY A 16 12.58 14.52 -19.12
C GLY A 16 13.25 15.90 -19.17
N GLY A 17 13.91 16.35 -18.11
CA GLY A 17 14.73 17.58 -18.14
C GLY A 17 16.10 17.37 -18.83
N PRO A 18 16.75 18.45 -19.31
CA PRO A 18 18.06 18.37 -19.93
C PRO A 18 19.09 17.81 -18.94
N ARG A 19 19.78 16.75 -19.36
CA ARG A 19 20.77 16.05 -18.54
C ARG A 19 21.89 16.99 -18.08
N PRO A 20 22.33 16.91 -16.81
CA PRO A 20 23.51 17.65 -16.37
C PRO A 20 24.75 17.18 -17.16
N PRO A 21 25.63 18.11 -17.60
CA PRO A 21 26.82 17.76 -18.35
C PRO A 21 27.79 16.93 -17.48
N GLY A 22 28.27 15.80 -18.01
CA GLY A 22 29.29 14.96 -17.37
C GLY A 22 28.90 13.51 -17.04
N GLN A 23 27.66 13.08 -17.28
CA GLN A 23 27.27 11.67 -17.10
C GLN A 23 27.46 10.84 -18.37
N THR A 24 28.51 10.01 -18.39
CA THR A 24 28.76 9.01 -19.42
C THR A 24 27.66 7.94 -19.39
N ARG A 25 27.11 7.56 -20.56
CA ARG A 25 26.17 6.43 -20.66
C ARG A 25 26.84 5.16 -20.12
N GLN A 26 26.37 4.63 -18.99
CA GLN A 26 26.55 3.21 -18.69
C GLN A 26 25.55 2.43 -19.55
N THR A 27 26.05 1.77 -20.60
CA THR A 27 25.29 0.95 -21.56
C THR A 27 25.09 -0.49 -21.08
N GLY A 28 24.99 -0.72 -19.78
CA GLY A 28 24.64 -2.02 -19.22
C GLY A 28 23.13 -2.18 -19.01
N PRO A 29 22.59 -3.41 -18.93
CA PRO A 29 21.23 -3.61 -18.46
C PRO A 29 21.11 -3.03 -17.05
N GLN A 30 20.31 -1.96 -16.91
CA GLN A 30 20.11 -1.24 -15.63
C GLN A 30 19.41 -2.08 -14.55
N THR A 31 19.07 -3.33 -14.86
CA THR A 31 18.25 -4.25 -14.04
C THR A 31 19.05 -5.24 -13.19
N ALA A 32 20.37 -5.33 -13.36
CA ALA A 32 21.19 -6.25 -12.57
C ALA A 32 21.59 -5.59 -11.24
N ILE A 33 20.94 -6.00 -10.15
CA ILE A 33 21.32 -5.61 -8.79
C ILE A 33 22.39 -6.60 -8.30
N ASP A 34 23.55 -6.09 -7.89
CA ASP A 34 24.56 -6.89 -7.18
C ASP A 34 24.16 -6.94 -5.71
N LEU A 35 23.64 -8.10 -5.27
CA LEU A 35 23.21 -8.32 -3.89
C LEU A 35 24.40 -8.60 -2.95
N GLY A 36 25.63 -8.53 -3.45
CA GLY A 36 26.83 -8.82 -2.69
C GLY A 36 27.23 -10.30 -2.76
N ARG A 37 28.13 -10.71 -1.85
CA ARG A 37 28.66 -12.08 -1.82
C ARG A 37 28.02 -12.90 -0.71
N TYR A 38 27.44 -14.04 -1.07
CA TYR A 38 27.07 -15.09 -0.12
C TYR A 38 28.01 -16.28 -0.32
N ALA A 39 28.65 -16.75 0.76
CA ALA A 39 29.64 -17.83 0.71
C ALA A 39 30.74 -17.66 -0.37
N GLY A 40 31.25 -16.44 -0.54
CA GLY A 40 32.32 -16.10 -1.49
C GLY A 40 31.88 -15.95 -2.95
N LYS A 41 30.61 -16.23 -3.29
CA LYS A 41 30.06 -16.10 -4.63
C LYS A 41 29.21 -14.83 -4.76
N SER A 42 29.48 -14.02 -5.78
CA SER A 42 28.63 -12.88 -6.13
C SER A 42 27.31 -13.37 -6.73
N LEU A 43 26.20 -12.92 -6.15
CA LEU A 43 24.86 -13.25 -6.64
C LEU A 43 24.37 -12.11 -7.53
N ARG A 44 24.33 -12.37 -8.84
CA ARG A 44 23.63 -11.51 -9.80
C ARG A 44 22.22 -12.01 -9.98
N THR A 45 21.25 -11.12 -9.84
CA THR A 45 19.84 -11.44 -10.04
C THR A 45 19.15 -10.30 -10.77
N GLU A 46 18.20 -10.67 -11.62
CA GLU A 46 17.24 -9.74 -12.21
C GLU A 46 16.01 -9.73 -11.31
N CYS A 47 15.70 -8.58 -10.71
CA CYS A 47 14.55 -8.46 -9.84
C CYS A 47 13.80 -7.15 -10.09
N ARG A 48 12.51 -7.16 -9.76
CA ARG A 48 11.69 -5.96 -9.70
C ARG A 48 11.63 -5.51 -8.24
N VAL A 49 12.07 -4.28 -7.98
CA VAL A 49 12.04 -3.70 -6.64
C VAL A 49 10.72 -2.97 -6.44
N VAL A 50 10.02 -3.30 -5.35
CA VAL A 50 8.84 -2.57 -4.87
C VAL A 50 9.14 -2.15 -3.43
N ALA A 51 9.00 -0.86 -3.14
CA ALA A 51 9.20 -0.30 -1.81
C ALA A 51 7.91 0.38 -1.34
N ALA A 52 7.61 0.24 -0.05
CA ALA A 52 6.46 0.88 0.60
C ALA A 52 6.93 1.53 1.91
N THR A 53 6.42 2.73 2.18
CA THR A 53 6.76 3.50 3.38
C THR A 53 5.55 4.33 3.82
N ASN A 54 5.34 4.43 5.12
CA ASN A 54 4.37 5.34 5.74
C ASN A 54 4.98 6.70 6.11
N ARG A 55 6.30 6.85 5.97
CA ARG A 55 7.04 8.09 6.28
C ARG A 55 7.20 8.92 5.01
N ASP A 56 7.16 10.23 5.17
CA ASP A 56 7.46 11.18 4.11
C ASP A 56 8.95 11.13 3.77
N LEU A 57 9.28 10.45 2.67
CA LEU A 57 10.67 10.35 2.20
C LEU A 57 11.22 11.69 1.73
N GLU A 58 10.39 12.58 1.20
CA GLU A 58 10.86 13.89 0.74
C GLU A 58 11.36 14.71 1.93
N GLN A 59 10.60 14.69 3.04
CA GLN A 59 11.03 15.31 4.28
C GLN A 59 12.29 14.64 4.86
N MET A 60 12.36 13.30 4.84
CA MET A 60 13.53 12.59 5.35
C MET A 60 14.82 12.88 4.55
N VAL A 61 14.71 13.13 3.24
CA VAL A 61 15.83 13.59 2.41
C VAL A 61 16.26 15.00 2.81
N LYS A 62 15.31 15.92 3.03
CA LYS A 62 15.60 17.28 3.52
C LYS A 62 16.29 17.27 4.89
N ASP A 63 15.88 16.36 5.76
CA ASP A 63 16.45 16.19 7.10
C ASP A 63 17.81 15.45 7.09
N GLY A 64 18.29 15.01 5.93
CA GLY A 64 19.54 14.25 5.78
C GLY A 64 19.50 12.84 6.37
N THR A 65 18.32 12.37 6.80
CA THR A 65 18.13 11.02 7.37
C THR A 65 17.90 9.97 6.30
N PHE A 66 17.65 10.38 5.05
CA PHE A 66 17.49 9.49 3.92
C PHE A 66 18.38 9.91 2.75
N ARG A 67 18.87 8.90 2.03
CA ARG A 67 19.75 9.08 0.88
C ARG A 67 18.96 9.60 -0.33
N GLU A 68 19.32 10.78 -0.78
CA GLU A 68 18.73 11.45 -1.93
C GLU A 68 18.81 10.61 -3.22
N ASP A 69 19.95 9.95 -3.47
CA ASP A 69 20.14 9.10 -4.64
C ASP A 69 19.24 7.87 -4.66
N LEU A 70 18.88 7.34 -3.49
CA LEU A 70 17.94 6.23 -3.35
C LEU A 70 16.50 6.71 -3.51
N TYR A 71 16.17 7.88 -2.97
CA TYR A 71 14.83 8.47 -3.11
C TYR A 71 14.45 8.64 -4.59
N PHE A 72 15.34 9.21 -5.39
CA PHE A 72 15.08 9.41 -6.82
C PHE A 72 15.00 8.11 -7.63
N ARG A 73 15.65 7.02 -7.18
CA ARG A 73 15.54 5.70 -7.83
C ARG A 73 14.25 4.96 -7.47
N LEU A 74 13.72 5.18 -6.27
CA LEU A 74 12.47 4.57 -5.83
C LEU A 74 11.25 5.37 -6.30
N ASN A 75 11.34 6.70 -6.32
CA ASN A 75 10.24 7.60 -6.62
C ASN A 75 10.04 7.84 -8.13
N VAL A 76 10.12 6.78 -8.93
CA VAL A 76 9.89 6.84 -10.39
C VAL A 76 8.40 6.73 -10.71
N VAL A 77 7.71 5.82 -10.02
CA VAL A 77 6.26 5.61 -10.15
C VAL A 77 5.66 5.56 -8.74
N PRO A 78 5.32 6.73 -8.14
CA PRO A 78 4.69 6.75 -6.83
C PRO A 78 3.28 6.19 -6.92
N ILE A 79 2.96 5.22 -6.05
CA ILE A 79 1.60 4.72 -5.84
C ILE A 79 1.18 5.14 -4.45
N ARG A 80 0.24 6.11 -4.37
CA ARG A 80 -0.36 6.51 -3.10
C ARG A 80 -1.49 5.54 -2.77
N SER A 81 -1.39 4.90 -1.60
CA SER A 81 -2.53 4.19 -1.02
C SER A 81 -3.40 5.22 -0.31
N PRO A 82 -4.64 5.49 -0.76
CA PRO A 82 -5.56 6.35 -0.03
C PRO A 82 -5.95 5.70 1.30
N ASP A 83 -6.33 6.53 2.27
CA ASP A 83 -6.92 6.03 3.51
C ASP A 83 -8.31 5.47 3.26
N LEU A 84 -8.73 4.53 4.10
CA LEU A 84 -10.02 3.85 3.98
C LEU A 84 -11.20 4.83 4.09
N ARG A 85 -11.05 5.92 4.86
CA ARG A 85 -12.02 7.03 4.93
C ARG A 85 -12.27 7.75 3.61
N GLU A 86 -11.27 7.80 2.71
CA GLU A 86 -11.42 8.39 1.38
C GLU A 86 -12.17 7.44 0.43
N ARG A 87 -12.33 6.17 0.83
CA ARG A 87 -12.95 5.09 0.06
C ARG A 87 -13.96 4.29 0.90
N ALA A 88 -14.79 4.99 1.66
CA ALA A 88 -15.78 4.36 2.55
C ALA A 88 -16.78 3.47 1.79
N ASP A 89 -17.05 3.77 0.52
CA ASP A 89 -17.94 2.98 -0.34
C ASP A 89 -17.39 1.57 -0.64
N ASP A 90 -16.08 1.33 -0.47
CA ASP A 90 -15.47 0.01 -0.65
C ASP A 90 -15.53 -0.86 0.62
N ILE A 91 -15.91 -0.28 1.77
CA ILE A 91 -15.98 -0.98 3.06
C ILE A 91 -16.90 -2.22 2.99
N PRO A 92 -18.12 -2.16 2.42
CA PRO A 92 -18.98 -3.34 2.35
C PRO A 92 -18.33 -4.52 1.61
N LEU A 93 -17.69 -4.25 0.47
CA LEU A 93 -17.02 -5.28 -0.33
C LEU A 93 -15.83 -5.89 0.43
N LEU A 94 -15.05 -5.07 1.13
CA LEU A 94 -13.94 -5.52 1.95
C LEU A 94 -14.43 -6.39 3.12
N VAL A 95 -15.48 -5.95 3.83
CA VAL A 95 -16.07 -6.68 4.95
C VAL A 95 -16.60 -8.03 4.49
N GLU A 96 -17.34 -8.10 3.39
CA GLU A 96 -17.84 -9.36 2.85
C GLU A 96 -16.71 -10.34 2.51
N SER A 97 -15.63 -9.82 1.90
CA SER A 97 -14.45 -10.63 1.59
C SER A 97 -13.78 -11.16 2.85
N PHE A 98 -13.59 -10.32 3.86
CA PHE A 98 -12.97 -10.73 5.12
C PHE A 98 -13.84 -11.71 5.91
N VAL A 99 -15.16 -11.51 5.95
CA VAL A 99 -16.07 -12.46 6.59
C VAL A 99 -15.96 -13.83 5.93
N ARG A 100 -15.93 -13.89 4.60
CA ARG A 100 -15.78 -15.15 3.86
C ARG A 100 -14.44 -15.83 4.19
N GLU A 101 -13.34 -15.08 4.09
CA GLU A 101 -11.99 -15.57 4.39
C GLU A 101 -11.90 -16.08 5.84
N CYS A 102 -12.38 -15.32 6.82
CA CYS A 102 -12.38 -15.71 8.22
C CYS A 102 -13.26 -16.93 8.50
N CYS A 103 -14.45 -17.02 7.90
CA CYS A 103 -15.30 -18.19 8.04
C CYS A 103 -14.60 -19.45 7.48
N GLU A 104 -13.98 -19.35 6.29
CA GLU A 104 -13.24 -20.45 5.67
C GLU A 104 -12.04 -20.88 6.53
N GLU A 105 -11.24 -19.93 7.05
CA GLU A 105 -10.09 -20.21 7.89
C GLU A 105 -10.48 -20.86 9.24
N ASN A 106 -11.63 -20.49 9.81
CA ASN A 106 -12.11 -21.03 11.09
C ASN A 106 -13.02 -22.27 10.93
N GLY A 107 -13.27 -22.73 9.71
CA GLY A 107 -14.19 -23.84 9.44
C GLY A 107 -15.65 -23.54 9.82
N LEU A 108 -16.03 -22.25 9.83
CA LEU A 108 -17.38 -21.79 10.12
C LEU A 108 -18.19 -21.66 8.81
N GLY A 109 -19.51 -21.80 8.91
CA GLY A 109 -20.41 -21.43 7.81
C GLY A 109 -20.35 -19.92 7.53
N TYR A 110 -20.64 -19.53 6.29
CA TYR A 110 -20.72 -18.10 5.94
C TYR A 110 -21.78 -17.40 6.79
N LYS A 111 -21.38 -16.31 7.45
CA LYS A 111 -22.25 -15.48 8.29
C LYS A 111 -22.63 -14.21 7.52
N PRO A 112 -23.90 -14.00 7.15
CA PRO A 112 -24.32 -12.75 6.54
C PRO A 112 -24.19 -11.59 7.53
N VAL A 113 -23.97 -10.39 6.99
CA VAL A 113 -23.85 -9.13 7.74
C VAL A 113 -25.10 -8.30 7.49
N ASP A 114 -25.72 -7.79 8.56
CA ASP A 114 -26.90 -6.93 8.44
C ASP A 114 -26.54 -5.53 7.90
N GLU A 115 -27.44 -4.92 7.13
CA GLU A 115 -27.26 -3.57 6.55
C GLU A 115 -26.84 -2.48 7.56
N PRO A 116 -27.42 -2.39 8.78
CA PRO A 116 -27.02 -1.39 9.77
C PRO A 116 -25.55 -1.51 10.20
N VAL A 117 -24.97 -2.71 10.13
CA VAL A 117 -23.55 -2.92 10.45
C VAL A 117 -22.68 -2.22 9.41
N PHE A 118 -23.00 -2.34 8.12
CA PHE A 118 -22.26 -1.65 7.06
C PHE A 118 -22.33 -0.13 7.21
N GLU A 119 -23.52 0.41 7.50
CA GLU A 119 -23.68 1.84 7.73
C GLU A 119 -22.87 2.33 8.93
N ARG A 120 -22.80 1.54 10.00
CA ARG A 120 -21.98 1.87 11.17
C ARG A 120 -20.49 1.82 10.86
N LEU A 121 -20.04 0.80 10.11
CA LEU A 121 -18.64 0.67 9.70
C LEU A 121 -18.21 1.80 8.75
N LYS A 122 -19.10 2.31 7.90
CA LYS A 122 -18.83 3.46 7.02
C LYS A 122 -18.66 4.78 7.77
N GLN A 123 -19.28 4.94 8.93
CA GLN A 123 -19.23 6.17 9.73
C GLN A 123 -17.93 6.31 10.56
N TYR A 124 -17.12 5.25 10.64
CA TYR A 124 -15.90 5.25 11.42
C TYR A 124 -14.69 5.64 10.56
N ASP A 125 -13.75 6.41 11.12
CA ASP A 125 -12.63 6.98 10.37
C ASP A 125 -11.52 5.97 10.04
N TRP A 126 -11.49 4.81 10.71
CA TRP A 126 -10.49 3.75 10.53
C TRP A 126 -9.03 4.25 10.55
N PRO A 127 -8.51 4.78 11.68
CA PRO A 127 -7.12 5.23 11.78
C PRO A 127 -6.08 4.15 11.44
N GLY A 128 -6.41 2.86 11.63
CA GLY A 128 -5.59 1.72 11.22
C GLY A 128 -5.91 1.18 9.82
N ASN A 129 -6.74 1.89 9.03
CA ASN A 129 -7.16 1.54 7.69
C ASN A 129 -7.67 0.08 7.61
N VAL A 130 -7.35 -0.63 6.53
CA VAL A 130 -7.76 -2.02 6.27
C VAL A 130 -7.32 -3.00 7.37
N ARG A 131 -6.20 -2.75 8.05
CA ARG A 131 -5.75 -3.64 9.14
C ARG A 131 -6.69 -3.59 10.34
N GLU A 132 -7.14 -2.40 10.72
CA GLU A 132 -8.10 -2.25 11.81
C GLU A 132 -9.46 -2.84 11.42
N LEU A 133 -9.92 -2.58 10.20
CA LEU A 133 -11.17 -3.15 9.68
C LEU A 133 -11.13 -4.69 9.73
N ARG A 134 -10.06 -5.32 9.22
CA ARG A 134 -9.92 -6.79 9.24
C ARG A 134 -9.97 -7.35 10.66
N ASN A 135 -9.25 -6.73 11.59
CA ASN A 135 -9.25 -7.17 13.00
C ASN A 135 -10.63 -7.06 13.66
N VAL A 136 -11.39 -6.00 13.35
CA VAL A 136 -12.77 -5.84 13.84
C VAL A 136 -13.67 -6.91 13.25
N VAL A 137 -13.60 -7.13 11.93
CA VAL A 137 -14.39 -8.16 11.24
C VAL A 137 -14.07 -9.57 11.77
N GLU A 138 -12.79 -9.92 11.94
CA GLU A 138 -12.36 -11.18 12.56
C GLU A 138 -13.02 -11.38 13.93
N ARG A 139 -13.02 -10.34 14.77
CA ARG A 139 -13.67 -10.37 16.08
C ARG A 139 -15.19 -10.56 15.96
N LEU A 140 -15.84 -9.84 15.05
CA LEU A 140 -17.28 -9.95 14.80
C LEU A 140 -17.66 -11.36 14.38
N VAL A 141 -16.89 -12.00 13.49
CA VAL A 141 -17.13 -13.39 13.05
C VAL A 141 -17.05 -14.37 14.23
N ILE A 142 -16.11 -14.17 15.17
CA ILE A 142 -15.96 -15.04 16.34
C ILE A 142 -17.06 -14.80 17.39
N MET A 143 -17.48 -13.54 17.59
CA MET A 143 -18.43 -13.17 18.63
C MET A 143 -19.90 -13.36 18.23
N SER A 144 -20.19 -13.29 16.92
CA SER A 144 -21.52 -13.50 16.37
C SER A 144 -21.90 -14.98 16.31
N ASP A 145 -23.19 -15.27 16.38
CA ASP A 145 -23.72 -16.62 16.16
C ASP A 145 -23.82 -16.90 14.65
N ASP A 146 -25.02 -16.89 14.07
CA ASP A 146 -25.24 -17.17 12.64
C ASP A 146 -25.22 -15.91 11.76
N VAL A 147 -25.49 -14.74 12.32
CA VAL A 147 -25.62 -13.46 11.60
C VAL A 147 -24.92 -12.36 12.39
N ILE A 148 -24.12 -11.53 11.71
CA ILE A 148 -23.45 -10.37 12.32
C ILE A 148 -24.44 -9.21 12.34
N ARG A 149 -24.80 -8.76 13.54
CA ARG A 149 -25.79 -7.70 13.77
C ARG A 149 -25.15 -6.49 14.45
N GLU A 150 -25.87 -5.36 14.46
CA GLU A 150 -25.41 -4.12 15.09
C GLU A 150 -25.09 -4.27 16.60
N LYS A 151 -25.71 -5.23 17.29
CA LYS A 151 -25.42 -5.52 18.71
C LYS A 151 -24.02 -6.12 18.95
N ASP A 152 -23.39 -6.64 17.91
CA ASP A 152 -22.09 -7.33 17.99
C ASP A 152 -20.91 -6.37 17.78
N LEU A 153 -21.20 -5.14 17.31
CA LEU A 153 -20.26 -4.03 17.09
C LEU A 153 -19.79 -3.35 18.39
#